data_AF-A0A2V9LIM1-F1
#
_entry.id   AF-A0A2V9LIM1-F1
#
_cell.length_a   1.000
_cell.length_b   1.000
_cell.length_c   1.000
_cell.angle_alpha   90.00
_cell.angle_beta   90.00
_cell.angle_gamma   90.00
#
_symmetry.space_group_name_H-M   'P 1'
#
loop_
_entity.id
_entity.type
_entity.pdbx_description
1 polymer ?
#
loop_
_entity_poly.entity_id
_entity_poly.type
_entity_poly.pdbx_seq_one_letter_code
_entity_poly.pdbx_strand_id
1 'polypeptide(L)'
;DHDAVKAAAQAIYLAESRRAAQAAFRVFRSHWQEAYPGMVKRLEKDLPELLTFFDFPRHLWRKLRTTNVIERCFVEVRRRTRPMVCFVNVGSVDRIIYAIFNGMNEKYEWKNRTLRLFTQAA
;
A
#
# COMPACT_ATOMS: atom_id res chain seq x y z
N ASP A 1 -22.49 -8.66 -4.32
CA ASP A 1 -22.19 -7.86 -3.10
C ASP A 1 -20.77 -7.26 -3.09
N HIS A 2 -19.84 -7.76 -3.90
CA HIS A 2 -18.49 -7.19 -4.10
C HIS A 2 -18.42 -5.65 -4.10
N ASP A 3 -19.23 -4.97 -4.91
CA ASP A 3 -19.17 -3.50 -5.02
C ASP A 3 -19.62 -2.79 -3.73
N ALA A 4 -20.56 -3.38 -2.99
CA ALA A 4 -21.01 -2.88 -1.70
C ALA A 4 -19.94 -3.05 -0.61
N VAL A 5 -19.29 -4.22 -0.56
CA VAL A 5 -18.15 -4.46 0.35
C VAL A 5 -17.02 -3.47 0.04
N LYS A 6 -16.70 -3.28 -1.24
CA LYS A 6 -15.68 -2.34 -1.70
C LYS A 6 -16.01 -0.91 -1.29
N ALA A 7 -17.24 -0.45 -1.52
CA ALA A 7 -17.67 0.89 -1.14
C ALA A 7 -17.59 1.11 0.37
N ALA A 8 -18.00 0.12 1.17
CA ALA A 8 -17.93 0.19 2.62
C ALA A 8 -16.48 0.19 3.13
N ALA A 9 -15.58 -0.57 2.52
CA ALA A 9 -14.15 -0.52 2.83
C ALA A 9 -13.51 0.83 2.40
N GLN A 10 -13.94 1.38 1.27
CA GLN A 10 -13.53 2.71 0.80
C GLN A 10 -13.90 3.80 1.79
N ALA A 11 -15.08 3.72 2.41
CA ALA A 11 -15.52 4.68 3.43
C ALA A 11 -14.54 4.78 4.62
N ILE A 12 -13.79 3.70 4.93
CA ILE A 12 -12.82 3.69 6.04
C ILE A 12 -11.60 4.55 5.70
N TYR A 13 -10.90 4.27 4.60
CA TYR A 13 -9.64 4.96 4.26
C TYR A 13 -9.85 6.29 3.51
N LEU A 14 -11.05 6.54 2.98
CA LEU A 14 -11.43 7.84 2.41
C LEU A 14 -11.99 8.82 3.46
N ALA A 15 -12.18 8.38 4.71
CA ALA A 15 -12.71 9.21 5.78
C ALA A 15 -11.88 10.47 6.04
N GLU A 16 -12.54 11.52 6.53
CA GLU A 16 -11.90 12.83 6.74
C GLU A 16 -11.07 12.92 8.03
N SER A 17 -11.21 11.96 8.94
CA SER A 17 -10.48 11.87 10.20
C SER A 17 -10.36 10.44 10.70
N ARG A 18 -9.41 10.18 11.60
CA ARG A 18 -9.23 8.88 12.28
C ARG A 18 -10.49 8.42 13.01
N ARG A 19 -11.20 9.35 13.67
CA ARG A 19 -12.48 9.05 14.36
C ARG A 19 -13.57 8.65 13.37
N ALA A 20 -13.67 9.35 12.24
CA ALA A 20 -14.62 9.00 11.18
C ALA A 20 -14.29 7.65 10.54
N ALA A 21 -13.01 7.34 10.31
CA ALA A 21 -12.58 6.04 9.81
C ALA A 21 -12.95 4.90 10.77
N GLN A 22 -12.74 5.09 12.08
CA GLN A 22 -13.15 4.12 13.11
C GLN A 22 -14.67 3.94 13.17
N ALA A 23 -15.44 5.01 13.00
CA ALA A 23 -16.89 4.93 12.92
C ALA A 23 -17.34 4.16 11.67
N ALA A 24 -16.75 4.44 10.51
CA ALA A 24 -17.00 3.71 9.28
C ALA A 24 -16.65 2.21 9.42
N PHE A 25 -15.55 1.89 10.11
CA PHE A 25 -15.20 0.49 10.39
C PHE A 25 -16.23 -0.22 11.28
N ARG A 26 -16.80 0.45 12.29
CA ARG A 26 -17.88 -0.14 13.11
C ARG A 26 -19.10 -0.50 12.28
N VAL A 27 -19.49 0.37 11.34
CA VAL A 27 -20.59 0.11 10.39
C VAL A 27 -20.21 -1.02 9.44
N PHE A 28 -18.99 -1.03 8.90
CA PHE A 28 -18.49 -2.11 8.06
C PHE A 28 -18.57 -3.46 8.77
N ARG A 29 -18.10 -3.53 10.01
CA ARG A 29 -18.16 -4.73 10.84
C ARG A 29 -19.60 -5.19 11.06
N SER A 30 -20.52 -4.31 11.47
CA SER A 30 -21.90 -4.72 11.72
C SER A 30 -22.59 -5.29 10.47
N HIS A 31 -22.27 -4.78 9.28
CA HIS A 31 -22.86 -5.26 8.03
C HIS A 31 -22.22 -6.55 7.50
N TRP A 32 -20.90 -6.73 7.65
CA TRP A 32 -20.16 -7.79 6.95
C TRP A 32 -19.56 -8.87 7.86
N GLN A 33 -19.71 -8.76 9.19
CA GLN A 33 -19.16 -9.74 10.13
C GLN A 33 -19.75 -11.14 9.91
N GLU A 34 -21.04 -11.25 9.62
CA GLU A 34 -21.73 -12.52 9.45
C GLU A 34 -21.33 -13.20 8.13
N ALA A 35 -21.35 -12.45 7.03
CA ALA A 35 -21.00 -12.97 5.70
C ALA A 35 -19.49 -13.23 5.54
N TYR A 36 -18.65 -12.37 6.10
CA TYR A 36 -17.20 -12.37 5.86
C TYR A 36 -16.35 -12.21 7.15
N PRO A 37 -16.52 -13.10 8.14
CA PRO A 37 -15.86 -12.96 9.45
C PRO A 37 -14.34 -12.93 9.38
N GLY A 38 -13.74 -13.69 8.45
CA GLY A 38 -12.28 -13.72 8.27
C GLY A 38 -11.71 -12.41 7.73
N MET A 39 -12.41 -11.76 6.79
CA MET A 39 -12.02 -10.45 6.26
C MET A 39 -12.12 -9.39 7.35
N VAL A 40 -13.24 -9.35 8.07
CA VAL A 40 -13.46 -8.34 9.10
C VAL A 40 -12.45 -8.49 10.25
N LYS A 41 -12.17 -9.73 10.68
CA LYS A 41 -11.15 -10.00 11.71
C LYS A 41 -9.75 -9.52 11.29
N ARG A 42 -9.35 -9.76 10.04
CA ARG A 42 -8.04 -9.27 9.52
C ARG A 42 -8.02 -7.75 9.46
N LEU A 43 -9.09 -7.15 8.93
CA LEU A 43 -9.20 -5.70 8.85
C LEU A 43 -9.20 -5.05 10.23
N GLU A 44 -9.85 -5.65 11.22
CA GLU A 44 -9.85 -5.18 12.62
C GLU A 44 -8.44 -5.21 13.21
N LYS A 45 -7.71 -6.31 12.99
CA LYS A 45 -6.34 -6.49 13.46
C LYS A 45 -5.41 -5.42 12.89
N ASP A 46 -5.48 -5.18 11.59
CA ASP A 46 -4.55 -4.29 10.88
C ASP A 46 -5.05 -2.83 10.84
N LEU A 47 -6.23 -2.54 11.42
CA LEU A 47 -6.85 -1.21 11.41
C LEU A 47 -5.93 -0.13 12.00
N PRO A 48 -5.27 -0.32 13.16
CA PRO A 48 -4.40 0.71 13.73
C PRO A 48 -3.30 1.16 12.77
N GLU A 49 -2.63 0.20 12.13
CA GLU A 49 -1.57 0.43 11.15
C GLU A 49 -2.14 1.11 9.90
N LEU A 50 -3.27 0.63 9.38
CA LEU A 50 -3.94 1.22 8.22
C LEU A 50 -4.36 2.68 8.44
N LEU A 51 -4.68 3.08 9.67
CA LEU A 51 -5.08 4.45 9.99
C LEU A 51 -3.90 5.36 10.37
N THR A 52 -2.66 4.85 10.39
CA THR A 52 -1.47 5.64 10.77
C THR A 52 -1.19 6.79 9.80
N PHE A 53 -1.67 6.72 8.55
CA PHE A 53 -1.48 7.84 7.61
C PHE A 53 -2.15 9.14 8.06
N PHE A 54 -3.13 9.09 8.98
CA PHE A 54 -3.77 10.29 9.55
C PHE A 54 -2.81 11.14 10.38
N ASP A 55 -1.71 10.57 10.87
CA ASP A 55 -0.70 11.29 11.65
C ASP A 55 0.21 12.17 10.76
N PHE A 56 0.08 12.07 9.42
CA PHE A 56 0.82 12.85 8.44
C PHE A 56 0.00 14.02 7.88
N PRO A 57 0.64 15.04 7.27
CA PRO A 57 -0.05 16.13 6.60
C PRO A 57 -1.07 15.68 5.54
N ARG A 58 -2.25 16.33 5.50
CA ARG A 58 -3.38 15.96 4.62
C ARG A 58 -3.04 15.85 3.13
N HIS A 59 -2.12 16.68 2.64
CA HIS A 59 -1.69 16.64 1.23
C HIS A 59 -0.97 15.32 0.85
N LEU A 60 -0.48 14.55 1.83
CA LEU A 60 0.19 13.26 1.63
C LEU A 60 -0.76 12.08 1.69
N TRP A 61 -1.95 12.22 2.30
CA TRP A 61 -2.88 11.12 2.53
C TRP A 61 -3.22 10.36 1.25
N ARG A 62 -3.39 11.06 0.11
CA ARG A 62 -3.70 10.43 -1.18
C ARG A 62 -2.64 9.42 -1.61
N LYS A 63 -1.37 9.67 -1.29
CA LYS A 63 -0.24 8.79 -1.63
C LYS A 63 -0.01 7.71 -0.57
N LEU A 64 -0.21 8.03 0.71
CA LEU A 64 0.07 7.13 1.83
C LEU A 64 -1.02 6.07 2.05
N ARG A 65 -2.28 6.39 1.75
CA ARG A 65 -3.41 5.48 1.99
C ARG A 65 -3.57 4.39 0.93
N THR A 66 -2.79 4.42 -0.15
CA THR A 66 -2.84 3.42 -1.24
C THR A 66 -1.45 2.91 -1.58
N THR A 67 -1.38 1.72 -2.15
CA THR A 67 -0.14 1.09 -2.62
C THR A 67 0.23 1.48 -4.05
N ASN A 68 -0.52 2.37 -4.70
CA ASN A 68 -0.33 2.77 -6.11
C ASN A 68 1.11 3.23 -6.42
N VAL A 69 1.77 3.89 -5.45
CA VAL A 69 3.15 4.39 -5.62
C VAL A 69 4.14 3.24 -5.80
N ILE A 70 3.97 2.13 -5.06
CA ILE A 70 4.87 0.98 -5.09
C ILE A 70 4.44 -0.09 -6.11
N GLU A 71 3.16 -0.14 -6.48
CA GLU A 71 2.61 -1.13 -7.42
C GLU A 71 3.31 -1.11 -8.77
N ARG A 72 3.65 0.08 -9.29
CA ARG A 72 4.40 0.21 -10.56
C ARG A 72 5.75 -0.52 -10.50
N CYS A 73 6.41 -0.51 -9.34
CA CYS A 73 7.67 -1.22 -9.14
C CYS A 73 7.45 -2.73 -9.14
N PHE A 74 6.43 -3.20 -8.42
CA PHE A 74 6.10 -4.63 -8.41
C PHE A 74 5.67 -5.16 -9.78
N VAL A 75 5.01 -4.33 -10.60
CA VAL A 75 4.69 -4.68 -11.99
C VAL A 75 5.97 -4.81 -12.81
N GLU A 76 6.90 -3.87 -12.69
CA GLU A 76 8.15 -3.91 -13.45
C GLU A 76 9.05 -5.09 -13.05
N VAL A 77 9.14 -5.38 -11.74
CA VAL A 77 9.83 -6.57 -11.23
C VAL A 77 9.21 -7.83 -11.82
N ARG A 78 7.89 -8.03 -11.67
CA ARG A 78 7.19 -9.19 -12.24
C ARG A 78 7.38 -9.31 -13.75
N ARG A 79 7.33 -8.19 -14.49
CA ARG A 79 7.50 -8.18 -15.94
C ARG A 79 8.87 -8.72 -16.36
N ARG A 80 9.93 -8.35 -15.64
CA ARG A 80 11.31 -8.76 -15.95
C ARG A 80 11.67 -10.13 -15.42
N THR A 81 11.06 -10.58 -14.32
CA THR A 81 11.31 -11.91 -13.75
C THR A 81 10.45 -13.01 -14.35
N ARG A 82 9.28 -12.69 -14.94
CA ARG A 82 8.40 -13.66 -15.60
C ARG A 82 9.09 -14.63 -16.58
N PRO A 83 9.99 -14.20 -17.49
CA PRO A 83 10.67 -15.13 -18.39
C PRO A 83 11.74 -16.00 -17.72
N MET A 84 12.15 -15.69 -16.48
CA MET A 84 13.29 -16.34 -15.82
C MET A 84 12.90 -17.68 -15.17
N VAL A 85 11.61 -17.94 -14.93
CA VAL A 85 11.01 -19.19 -14.40
C VAL A 85 11.59 -19.71 -13.07
N CYS A 86 12.89 -20.00 -13.00
CA CYS A 86 13.63 -20.29 -11.79
C CYS A 86 14.98 -19.54 -11.75
N PHE A 87 15.47 -19.28 -10.54
CA PHE A 87 16.80 -18.72 -10.34
C PHE A 87 17.71 -19.78 -9.74
N VAL A 88 18.95 -19.86 -10.23
CA VAL A 88 19.93 -20.88 -9.82
C VAL A 88 20.41 -20.69 -8.38
N ASN A 89 20.50 -19.44 -7.91
CA ASN A 89 20.88 -19.09 -6.54
C ASN A 89 20.33 -17.71 -6.15
N VAL A 90 20.31 -17.43 -4.84
CA VAL A 90 19.80 -16.16 -4.28
C VAL A 90 20.57 -14.94 -4.82
N GLY A 91 21.90 -15.04 -4.96
CA GLY A 91 22.71 -13.95 -5.51
C GLY A 91 22.40 -13.58 -6.96
N SER A 92 21.79 -14.49 -7.74
CA SER A 92 21.28 -14.19 -9.08
C SER A 92 20.02 -13.33 -9.01
N VAL A 93 19.10 -13.66 -8.09
CA VAL A 93 17.88 -12.89 -7.81
C VAL A 93 18.25 -11.48 -7.37
N ASP A 94 19.16 -11.35 -6.41
CA ASP A 94 19.56 -10.07 -5.84
C ASP A 94 20.12 -9.12 -6.90
N ARG A 95 21.01 -9.61 -7.78
CA ARG A 95 21.58 -8.81 -8.86
C ARG A 95 20.53 -8.31 -9.84
N ILE A 96 19.56 -9.15 -10.18
CA ILE A 96 18.48 -8.77 -11.10
C ILE A 96 17.55 -7.76 -10.44
N ILE A 97 17.11 -8.02 -9.21
CA ILE A 97 16.27 -7.09 -8.45
C ILE A 97 16.97 -5.74 -8.30
N TYR A 98 18.25 -5.74 -7.91
CA TYR A 98 19.07 -4.53 -7.81
C TYR A 98 19.14 -3.77 -9.14
N ALA A 99 19.45 -4.46 -10.25
CA ALA A 99 19.52 -3.82 -11.56
C ALA A 99 18.19 -3.18 -11.99
N ILE A 100 17.05 -3.81 -11.64
CA ILE A 100 15.72 -3.24 -11.92
C ILE A 100 15.51 -1.96 -11.12
N PHE A 101 15.73 -2.01 -9.81
CA PHE A 101 15.53 -0.84 -8.95
C PHE A 101 16.51 0.29 -9.26
N ASN A 102 17.78 -0.02 -9.53
CA ASN A 102 18.76 0.98 -9.94
C ASN A 102 18.34 1.66 -11.25
N GLY A 103 17.93 0.88 -12.25
CA GLY A 103 17.43 1.43 -13.51
C GLY A 103 16.15 2.26 -13.35
N MET A 104 15.26 1.90 -12.43
CA MET A 104 14.11 2.73 -12.08
C MET A 104 14.52 4.04 -11.39
N ASN A 105 15.46 3.98 -10.44
CA ASN A 105 15.96 5.15 -9.74
C ASN A 105 16.63 6.16 -10.68
N GLU A 106 17.40 5.68 -11.65
CA GLU A 106 18.02 6.51 -12.69
C GLU A 106 16.98 7.06 -13.66
N LYS A 107 16.12 6.20 -14.24
CA LYS A 107 15.14 6.60 -15.26
C LYS A 107 14.10 7.60 -14.75
N TYR A 108 13.68 7.46 -13.50
CA TYR A 108 12.62 8.29 -12.91
C TYR A 108 13.16 9.40 -11.99
N GLU A 109 14.48 9.55 -11.88
CA GLU A 109 15.17 10.52 -11.04
C GLU A 109 14.61 10.62 -9.62
N TRP A 110 14.37 9.49 -8.97
CA TRP A 110 13.76 9.47 -7.64
C TRP A 110 14.61 10.20 -6.60
N LYS A 111 15.93 10.22 -6.79
CA LYS A 111 16.89 10.98 -5.98
C LYS A 111 16.62 12.49 -5.98
N ASN A 112 16.01 13.03 -7.03
CA ASN A 112 15.75 14.47 -7.19
C ASN A 112 14.33 14.87 -6.78
N ARG A 113 13.47 13.91 -6.41
CA ARG A 113 12.03 14.13 -6.13
C ARG A 113 11.64 13.80 -4.70
N THR A 114 12.60 13.57 -3.81
CA THR A 114 12.34 13.25 -2.41
C THR A 114 11.72 14.45 -1.69
N LEU A 115 10.61 14.23 -1.00
CA LEU A 115 9.98 15.28 -0.21
C LEU A 115 10.82 15.57 1.03
N ARG A 116 11.08 16.84 1.33
CA ARG A 116 11.85 17.26 2.52
C ARG A 116 11.31 16.73 3.84
N LEU A 117 10.01 16.44 3.91
CA LEU A 117 9.34 15.82 5.08
C LEU A 117 9.84 14.40 5.39
N PHE A 118 10.43 13.70 4.42
CA PHE A 118 10.90 12.32 4.53
C PHE A 118 12.40 12.17 4.29
N THR A 119 13.10 13.26 3.97
CA THR A 119 14.56 13.26 3.98
C THR A 119 14.99 13.28 5.44
N GLN A 120 15.60 12.18 5.91
CA GLN A 120 16.37 12.25 7.14
C GLN A 120 17.41 13.35 6.96
N ALA A 121 17.49 14.28 7.92
CA ALA A 121 18.70 15.08 8.05
C ALA A 121 19.81 14.09 8.36
N ALA A 122 20.67 13.84 7.36
CA ALA A 122 21.88 13.07 7.55
C ALA A 122 22.82 13.83 8.50
#